data_AF-A0A959Z7A3-F1
#
_entry.id   AF-A0A959Z7A3-F1
#
_cell.length_a   1.000
_cell.length_b   1.000
_cell.length_c   1.000
_cell.angle_alpha   90.00
_cell.angle_beta   90.00
_cell.angle_gamma   90.00
#
_symmetry.space_group_name_H-M   'P 1'
#
loop_
_entity.id
_entity.type
_entity.pdbx_description
1 polymer ?
#
loop_
_entity_poly.entity_id
_entity_poly.type
_entity_poly.pdbx_seq_one_letter_code
_entity_poly.pdbx_strand_id
1 'polypeptide(L)'
;MNNSPAYYRARIAAFEKVIREEKGGERDEKNNHSVILRNGVIPAGFKNRIHSLIQENQKNASNAKLSFEEITRFNTWFEIHPEKVAGTEFITTSREFPIMIKGTEEDIIRTVSPTSKPDKNEKRVQLAKAKAMARKRILELMNLK
;
A
#
# COMPACT_ATOMS: atom_id res chain seq x y z
N MET A 1 -6.76 11.00 4.03
CA MET A 1 -5.53 11.82 3.88
C MET A 1 -5.48 12.30 2.43
N ASN A 2 -4.97 13.51 2.16
CA ASN A 2 -4.85 14.00 0.78
C ASN A 2 -3.69 13.28 0.09
N ASN A 3 -4.01 12.28 -0.73
CA ASN A 3 -3.06 11.46 -1.48
C ASN A 3 -2.52 12.19 -2.72
N SER A 4 -2.05 13.43 -2.57
CA SER A 4 -1.53 14.22 -3.69
C SER A 4 -0.02 14.02 -3.86
N PRO A 5 0.54 14.18 -5.08
CA PRO A 5 1.99 14.16 -5.27
C PRO A 5 2.74 15.16 -4.38
N ALA A 6 2.16 16.35 -4.14
CA ALA A 6 2.73 17.34 -3.24
C ALA A 6 2.86 16.83 -1.80
N TYR A 7 1.88 16.07 -1.31
CA TYR A 7 1.93 15.45 0.02
C TYR A 7 3.09 14.45 0.12
N TYR A 8 3.25 13.56 -0.86
CA TYR A 8 4.32 12.56 -0.82
C TYR A 8 5.71 13.19 -0.93
N ARG A 9 5.87 14.25 -1.73
CA ARG A 9 7.10 15.04 -1.74
C ARG A 9 7.40 15.69 -0.40
N ALA A 10 6.38 16.28 0.22
CA ALA A 10 6.51 16.89 1.54
C ALA A 10 6.87 15.87 2.62
N ARG A 11 6.30 14.66 2.56
CA ARG A 11 6.64 13.51 3.40
C ARG A 11 8.09 13.07 3.22
N ILE A 12 8.55 12.91 1.99
CA ILE A 12 9.95 12.58 1.68
C ILE A 12 10.88 13.65 2.26
N ALA A 13 10.63 14.92 1.97
CA ALA A 13 11.44 16.03 2.48
C ALA A 13 11.46 16.09 4.03
N ALA A 14 10.31 15.87 4.68
CA ALA A 14 10.23 15.81 6.13
C ALA A 14 11.08 14.68 6.71
N PHE A 15 11.03 13.49 6.10
CA PHE A 15 11.84 12.34 6.54
C PHE A 15 13.33 12.61 6.35
N GLU A 16 13.74 13.18 5.21
CA GLU A 16 15.15 13.51 4.96
C GLU A 16 15.69 14.54 5.94
N LYS A 17 14.88 15.55 6.29
CA LYS A 17 15.25 16.56 7.28
C LYS A 17 15.47 15.91 8.65
N VAL A 18 14.48 15.14 9.13
CA VAL A 18 14.59 14.47 10.44
C VAL A 18 15.76 13.48 10.46
N ILE A 19 15.91 12.64 9.44
CA ILE A 19 17.05 11.69 9.36
C ILE A 19 18.39 12.42 9.39
N ARG A 20 18.50 13.58 8.75
CA ARG A 20 19.74 14.38 8.72
C ARG A 20 20.04 15.00 10.07
N GLU A 21 19.03 15.52 10.75
CA GLU A 21 19.16 16.12 12.09
C GLU A 21 19.48 15.06 13.15
N GLU A 22 18.93 13.85 13.04
CA GLU A 22 19.19 12.72 13.94
C GLU A 22 20.60 12.10 13.76
N LYS A 23 21.31 12.36 12.65
CA LYS A 23 22.69 11.85 12.44
C LYS A 23 23.72 12.35 13.47
N GLY A 24 23.33 13.28 14.36
CA GLY A 24 24.14 13.73 15.50
C GLY A 24 23.95 12.92 16.79
N GLY A 25 22.96 12.01 16.86
CA GLY A 25 22.72 11.14 18.02
C GLY A 25 23.40 9.78 17.89
N GLU A 26 23.83 9.20 19.01
CA GLU A 26 24.61 7.96 19.10
C GLU A 26 24.02 6.84 18.22
N ARG A 27 24.89 6.19 17.44
CA ARG A 27 24.52 5.20 16.41
C ARG A 27 23.93 3.90 16.98
N ASP A 28 23.76 3.80 18.29
CA ASP A 28 23.72 2.53 19.03
C ASP A 28 22.48 2.28 19.90
N GLU A 29 21.45 3.14 19.87
CA GLU A 29 20.20 2.81 20.59
C GLU A 29 19.26 1.92 19.76
N LYS A 30 18.86 0.80 20.38
CA LYS A 30 17.79 -0.10 19.93
C LYS A 30 16.55 0.76 19.64
N ASN A 31 16.12 0.84 18.38
CA ASN A 31 15.09 1.75 17.84
C ASN A 31 15.56 3.11 17.32
N ASN A 32 16.75 3.17 16.70
CA ASN A 32 17.20 4.35 15.95
C ASN A 32 16.08 4.87 15.02
N HIS A 33 15.49 6.02 15.36
CA HIS A 33 14.36 6.60 14.65
C HIS A 33 14.65 6.80 13.17
N SER A 34 15.92 7.06 12.83
CA SER A 34 16.34 7.20 11.43
C SER A 34 16.18 5.91 10.63
N VAL A 35 16.34 4.74 11.27
CA VAL A 35 16.16 3.43 10.64
C VAL A 35 14.67 3.18 10.37
N ILE A 36 13.81 3.49 11.35
CA ILE A 36 12.35 3.33 11.20
C ILE A 36 11.83 4.25 10.07
N LEU A 37 12.29 5.51 10.03
CA LEU A 37 11.93 6.48 8.99
C LEU A 37 12.42 6.08 7.60
N ARG A 38 13.61 5.48 7.49
CA ARG A 38 14.11 4.95 6.20
C ARG A 38 13.19 3.88 5.62
N ASN A 39 12.52 3.13 6.49
CA ASN A 39 11.55 2.11 6.08
C ASN A 39 10.12 2.67 5.95
N GLY A 40 9.95 3.99 5.95
CA GLY A 40 8.68 4.62 5.65
C GLY A 40 7.73 4.75 6.84
N VAL A 41 8.09 4.32 8.04
CA VAL A 41 7.20 4.38 9.21
C VAL A 41 7.57 5.55 10.12
N ILE A 42 6.54 6.19 10.69
CA ILE A 42 6.69 7.33 11.59
C ILE A 42 6.68 6.82 13.05
N PRO A 43 7.78 6.95 13.80
CA PRO A 43 7.81 6.64 15.23
C PRO A 43 6.80 7.49 16.01
N ALA A 44 6.15 6.91 17.02
CA ALA A 44 5.11 7.59 17.79
C ALA A 44 5.58 8.93 18.39
N GLY A 45 6.82 8.99 18.91
CA GLY A 45 7.40 10.21 19.48
C GLY A 45 7.67 11.33 18.46
N PHE A 46 7.70 11.02 17.17
CA PHE A 46 7.99 11.97 16.09
C PHE A 46 6.76 12.34 15.27
N LYS A 47 5.60 11.73 15.55
CA LYS A 47 4.38 11.89 14.77
C LYS A 47 3.98 13.35 14.58
N ASN A 48 3.95 14.11 15.67
CA ASN A 48 3.56 15.52 15.63
C ASN A 48 4.56 16.36 14.82
N ARG A 49 5.87 16.21 15.12
CA ARG A 49 6.95 16.92 14.42
C ARG A 49 6.93 16.66 12.92
N ILE A 50 6.80 15.40 12.52
CA ILE A 50 6.76 15.02 11.11
C ILE A 50 5.50 15.55 10.43
N HIS A 51 4.32 15.43 11.05
CA HIS A 51 3.09 15.99 10.48
C HIS A 51 3.19 17.50 10.28
N SER A 52 3.77 18.25 11.23
CA SER A 52 4.01 19.68 11.07
C SER A 52 4.94 19.99 9.89
N LEU A 53 6.05 19.26 9.76
CA LEU A 53 6.97 19.41 8.63
C LEU A 53 6.32 19.08 7.29
N ILE A 54 5.46 18.07 7.23
CA ILE A 54 4.71 17.72 6.02
C ILE A 54 3.80 18.89 5.63
N GLN A 55 3.03 19.42 6.57
CA GLN A 55 2.13 20.55 6.29
C GLN A 55 2.88 21.80 5.82
N GLU A 56 4.05 22.07 6.40
CA GLU A 56 4.92 23.18 5.99
C GLU A 56 5.44 22.98 4.55
N ASN A 57 6.05 21.82 4.29
CA ASN A 57 6.65 21.51 2.99
C ASN A 57 5.61 21.37 1.87
N GLN A 58 4.40 20.91 2.18
CA GLN A 58 3.35 20.67 1.20
C GLN A 58 2.89 21.97 0.52
N LYS A 59 2.93 23.11 1.22
CA LYS A 59 2.54 24.41 0.64
C LYS A 59 3.39 24.81 -0.56
N ASN A 60 4.66 24.38 -0.58
CA ASN A 60 5.63 24.72 -1.61
C ASN A 60 5.90 23.57 -2.59
N ALA A 61 5.27 22.40 -2.38
CA ALA A 61 5.53 21.21 -3.17
C ALA A 61 4.70 21.16 -4.46
N SER A 62 5.34 20.75 -5.56
CA SER A 62 4.66 20.57 -6.84
C SER A 62 3.66 19.41 -6.82
N ASN A 63 2.54 19.55 -7.53
CA ASN A 63 1.57 18.48 -7.78
C ASN A 63 1.81 17.71 -9.10
N ALA A 64 2.95 17.93 -9.78
CA ALA A 64 3.34 17.12 -10.92
C ALA A 64 3.41 15.63 -10.54
N LYS A 65 3.30 14.72 -11.53
CA LYS A 65 3.43 13.28 -11.30
C LYS A 65 4.74 12.97 -10.54
N LEU A 66 4.69 12.03 -9.61
CA LEU A 66 5.90 11.61 -8.89
C LEU A 66 6.90 10.96 -9.83
N SER A 67 8.18 11.26 -9.63
CA SER A 67 9.28 10.56 -10.29
C SER A 67 9.40 9.14 -9.75
N PHE A 68 10.09 8.28 -10.49
CA PHE A 68 10.35 6.92 -10.04
C PHE A 68 11.14 6.88 -8.72
N GLU A 69 12.10 7.80 -8.56
CA GLU A 69 12.86 7.95 -7.32
C GLU A 69 11.95 8.32 -6.15
N GLU A 70 11.04 9.28 -6.33
CA GLU A 70 10.09 9.68 -5.30
C GLU A 70 9.15 8.54 -4.90
N ILE A 71 8.67 7.75 -5.87
CA ILE A 71 7.78 6.61 -5.62
C ILE A 71 8.49 5.51 -4.81
N THR A 72 9.76 5.24 -5.10
CA THR A 72 10.53 4.17 -4.45
C THR A 72 11.20 4.60 -3.15
N ARG A 73 11.24 5.90 -2.86
CA ARG A 73 11.82 6.46 -1.65
C ARG A 73 10.96 6.17 -0.42
N PHE A 74 11.57 5.73 0.68
CA PHE A 74 10.92 5.55 1.99
C PHE A 74 9.57 4.80 1.93
N ASN A 75 9.50 3.75 1.10
CA ASN A 75 8.31 2.95 0.88
C ASN A 75 7.07 3.77 0.46
N THR A 76 7.27 4.91 -0.20
CA THR A 76 6.18 5.79 -0.66
C THR A 76 5.19 5.07 -1.56
N TRP A 77 5.63 4.09 -2.36
CA TRP A 77 4.73 3.26 -3.15
C TRP A 77 3.69 2.51 -2.29
N PHE A 78 4.08 1.96 -1.14
CA PHE A 78 3.15 1.28 -0.23
C PHE A 78 2.22 2.26 0.51
N GLU A 79 2.68 3.49 0.75
CA GLU A 79 1.81 4.57 1.25
C GLU A 79 0.75 4.96 0.20
N ILE A 80 1.12 4.97 -1.09
CA ILE A 80 0.19 5.22 -2.20
C ILE A 80 -0.78 4.04 -2.38
N HIS A 81 -0.30 2.82 -2.18
CA HIS A 81 -1.01 1.57 -2.40
C HIS A 81 -1.11 0.73 -1.12
N PRO A 82 -1.85 1.20 -0.09
CA PRO A 82 -1.98 0.47 1.17
C PRO A 82 -2.63 -0.90 0.99
N GLU A 83 -3.43 -1.11 -0.05
CA GLU A 83 -4.02 -2.40 -0.41
C GLU A 83 -2.97 -3.47 -0.79
N LYS A 84 -1.74 -3.03 -1.06
CA LYS A 84 -0.62 -3.90 -1.41
C LYS A 84 0.21 -4.36 -0.21
N VAL A 85 -0.19 -3.97 0.99
CA VAL A 85 0.35 -4.50 2.25
C VAL A 85 -0.55 -5.63 2.74
N ALA A 86 0.00 -6.84 2.82
CA ALA A 86 -0.72 -8.05 3.24
C ALA A 86 -0.78 -8.17 4.78
N GLY A 87 -1.34 -7.16 5.45
CA GLY A 87 -1.51 -7.14 6.90
C GLY A 87 -1.29 -5.76 7.51
N THR A 88 -0.93 -5.73 8.79
CA THR A 88 -0.62 -4.50 9.54
C THR A 88 0.85 -4.42 9.90
N GLU A 89 1.46 -3.26 9.65
CA GLU A 89 2.85 -2.98 10.01
C GLU A 89 3.00 -2.75 11.51
N PHE A 90 4.04 -3.32 12.10
CA PHE A 90 4.43 -3.05 13.47
C PHE A 90 5.95 -2.91 13.60
N ILE A 91 6.38 -2.01 14.49
CA ILE A 91 7.78 -1.79 14.80
C ILE A 91 8.25 -2.91 15.71
N THR A 92 9.39 -3.51 15.39
CA THR A 92 9.99 -4.56 16.21
C THR A 92 11.22 -4.04 16.95
N THR A 93 11.69 -4.80 17.93
CA THR A 93 12.93 -4.52 18.64
C THR A 93 14.17 -5.03 17.89
N SER A 94 14.01 -5.66 16.71
CA SER A 94 15.11 -6.18 15.91
C SER A 94 15.82 -5.05 15.18
N ARG A 95 17.15 -5.02 15.27
CA ARG A 95 17.96 -4.07 14.51
C ARG A 95 17.94 -4.37 13.01
N GLU A 96 17.96 -5.65 12.66
CA GLU A 96 18.01 -6.12 11.26
C GLU A 96 16.64 -6.05 10.59
N PHE A 97 15.56 -6.24 11.36
CA PHE A 97 14.17 -6.23 10.87
C PHE A 97 13.31 -5.25 11.68
N PRO A 98 13.56 -3.93 11.58
CA PRO A 98 12.91 -2.92 12.41
C PRO A 98 11.39 -2.83 12.18
N ILE A 99 10.90 -3.34 11.04
CA ILE A 99 9.48 -3.37 10.68
C ILE A 99 9.11 -4.78 10.26
N MET A 100 7.98 -5.27 10.77
CA MET A 100 7.37 -6.52 10.35
C MET A 100 5.90 -6.30 10.01
N ILE A 101 5.36 -7.20 9.19
CA ILE A 101 3.95 -7.22 8.82
C ILE A 101 3.31 -8.42 9.51
N LYS A 102 2.21 -8.18 10.23
CA LYS A 102 1.37 -9.23 10.81
C LYS A 102 0.05 -9.27 10.03
N GLY A 103 -0.25 -10.41 9.44
CA GLY A 103 -1.47 -10.63 8.67
C GLY A 103 -1.88 -12.10 8.67
N THR A 104 -3.00 -12.39 8.00
CA THR A 104 -3.52 -13.74 7.82
C THR A 104 -3.33 -14.23 6.38
N GLU A 105 -3.67 -15.49 6.12
CA GLU A 105 -3.66 -16.05 4.76
C GLU A 105 -4.58 -15.24 3.84
N GLU A 106 -5.74 -14.79 4.33
CA GLU A 106 -6.68 -13.98 3.58
C GLU A 106 -6.09 -12.63 3.16
N ASP A 107 -5.22 -12.04 3.99
CA ASP A 107 -4.50 -10.80 3.64
C ASP A 107 -3.57 -11.02 2.45
N ILE A 108 -2.86 -12.16 2.45
CA ILE A 108 -1.97 -12.54 1.34
C ILE A 108 -2.79 -12.76 0.07
N ILE A 109 -3.86 -13.55 0.16
CA ILE A 109 -4.75 -13.82 -0.98
C ILE A 109 -5.31 -12.52 -1.52
N ARG A 110 -5.79 -11.61 -0.67
CA ARG A 110 -6.33 -10.30 -1.10
C ARG A 110 -5.30 -9.46 -1.84
N THR A 111 -4.07 -9.42 -1.35
CA THR A 111 -3.00 -8.56 -1.90
C THR A 111 -2.43 -9.11 -3.21
N VAL A 112 -2.21 -10.43 -3.28
CA VAL A 112 -1.55 -11.11 -4.41
C VAL A 112 -2.55 -11.50 -5.49
N SER A 113 -3.79 -11.85 -5.12
CA SER A 113 -4.79 -12.22 -6.10
C SER A 113 -4.97 -11.06 -7.07
N PRO A 114 -4.84 -11.32 -8.39
CA PRO A 114 -5.14 -10.30 -9.36
C PRO A 114 -6.58 -9.88 -9.11
N THR A 115 -6.77 -8.62 -8.70
CA THR A 115 -8.10 -7.98 -8.58
C THR A 115 -8.96 -8.51 -9.71
N SER A 116 -9.97 -9.29 -9.33
CA SER A 116 -10.84 -10.08 -10.16
C SER A 116 -11.25 -9.35 -11.44
N LYS A 117 -10.49 -9.52 -12.52
CA LYS A 117 -11.13 -9.71 -13.81
C LYS A 117 -11.74 -11.10 -13.67
N PRO A 118 -13.08 -11.25 -13.70
CA PRO A 118 -13.67 -12.58 -13.68
C PRO A 118 -12.97 -13.38 -14.77
N ASP A 119 -12.46 -14.54 -14.38
CA ASP A 119 -11.66 -15.36 -15.27
C ASP A 119 -12.45 -15.49 -16.57
N LYS A 120 -11.79 -15.20 -17.71
CA LYS A 120 -12.46 -15.31 -19.02
C LYS A 120 -13.10 -16.69 -19.16
N ASN A 121 -12.52 -17.70 -18.52
CA ASN A 121 -13.08 -19.04 -18.44
C ASN A 121 -14.36 -19.11 -17.60
N GLU A 122 -14.44 -18.46 -16.45
CA GLU A 122 -15.63 -18.47 -15.59
C GLU A 122 -16.82 -17.81 -16.29
N LYS A 123 -16.61 -16.68 -16.98
CA LYS A 123 -17.64 -16.05 -17.84
C LYS A 123 -18.09 -16.95 -18.98
N ARG A 124 -17.16 -17.69 -19.61
CA ARG A 124 -17.48 -18.65 -20.69
C ARG A 124 -18.28 -19.83 -20.15
N VAL A 125 -17.94 -20.35 -18.98
CA VAL A 125 -18.65 -21.46 -18.32
C VAL A 125 -20.07 -21.04 -17.92
N GLN A 126 -20.25 -19.85 -17.35
CA GLN A 126 -21.57 -19.31 -17.01
C GLN A 126 -22.44 -19.10 -18.26
N LEU A 127 -21.87 -18.55 -19.35
CA LEU A 127 -22.58 -18.37 -20.62
C LEU A 127 -22.97 -19.72 -21.26
N ALA A 128 -22.09 -20.72 -21.19
CA ALA A 128 -22.37 -22.07 -21.69
C ALA A 128 -23.51 -22.74 -20.90
N LYS A 129 -23.50 -22.63 -19.56
CA LYS A 129 -24.60 -23.13 -18.70
C LYS A 129 -25.92 -22.44 -19.02
N ALA A 130 -25.93 -21.12 -19.18
CA ALA A 130 -27.13 -20.37 -19.53
C ALA A 130 -27.71 -20.80 -20.90
N LYS A 131 -26.84 -20.98 -21.91
CA LYS A 131 -27.25 -21.48 -23.24
C LYS A 131 -27.80 -22.91 -23.18
N ALA A 132 -27.17 -23.78 -22.39
CA ALA A 132 -27.63 -25.16 -22.23
C ALA A 132 -29.02 -25.21 -21.55
N MET A 133 -29.23 -24.42 -20.50
CA MET A 133 -30.53 -24.32 -19.82
C MET A 133 -31.62 -23.77 -20.76
N ALA A 134 -31.32 -22.73 -21.54
CA ALA A 134 -32.26 -22.18 -22.50
C ALA A 134 -32.67 -23.22 -23.57
N ARG A 135 -31.70 -23.95 -24.13
CA ARG A 135 -31.98 -25.03 -25.11
C ARG A 135 -32.80 -26.16 -24.49
N LYS A 136 -32.46 -26.58 -23.27
CA LYS A 136 -33.23 -27.59 -22.54
C LYS A 136 -34.67 -27.14 -22.34
N ARG A 137 -34.88 -25.87 -21.96
CA ARG A 137 -36.22 -25.29 -21.77
C ARG A 137 -37.02 -25.23 -23.07
N ILE A 138 -36.38 -24.88 -24.18
CA ILE A 138 -37.02 -24.89 -25.51
C ILE A 138 -37.42 -26.32 -25.89
N LEU A 139 -36.54 -27.31 -25.67
CA LEU A 139 -36.85 -28.73 -25.92
C LEU A 139 -38.01 -29.23 -25.05
N GLU A 140 -38.05 -28.87 -23.77
CA GLU A 140 -39.17 -29.18 -22.87
C GLU A 140 -40.48 -28.56 -23.35
N LEU A 141 -40.44 -27.32 -23.86
CA LEU A 141 -41.61 -26.62 -24.41
C LEU A 141 -42.04 -27.17 -25.78
N MET A 142 -41.10 -27.65 -26.59
CA MET A 142 -41.36 -28.29 -27.88
C MET A 142 -41.92 -29.70 -27.73
N ASN A 143 -41.59 -30.41 -26.65
CA ASN A 143 -42.18 -31.70 -26.28
C ASN A 143 -43.50 -31.58 -25.49
N LEU A 144 -44.12 -30.39 -25.48
CA LEU A 144 -45.47 -30.16 -24.98
C LEU A 144 -46.42 -29.82 -26.14
N LYS A 145 -46.50 -30.75 -27.09
CA LYS A 145 -47.74 -31.34 -27.62
C LYS A 145 -47.45 -32.74 -28.15
#